data_AF-A0A9R1C8N8-F1
#
_entry.id   AF-A0A9R1C8N8-F1
#
_cell.length_a   1.000
_cell.length_b   1.000
_cell.length_c   1.000
_cell.angle_alpha   90.00
_cell.angle_beta   90.00
_cell.angle_gamma   90.00
#
_symmetry.space_group_name_H-M   'P 1'
#
loop_
_entity.id
_entity.type
_entity.pdbx_description
1 polymer ?
#
loop_
_entity_poly.entity_id
_entity_poly.type
_entity_poly.pdbx_seq_one_letter_code
_entity_poly.pdbx_strand_id
1 'polypeptide(L)'
;MKITVDDNKLRQAAANDDMDLFVTTFVDAINGAIGGQLTAATMPLLTSDQITLLGWSYLHDEVMDGGYVQLIYNGYGEFIFKNPFAVAVREWGLTDLYSHLRHCKKVYDKYHGQIEREMSDEEFMALYEQMPEFDDYDDEFVVNEEHWQAQVAAYIDDHIDNFIQ
;
A
#
# COMPACT_ATOMS: atom_id res chain seq x y z
N MET A 1 5.91 -18.90 -10.75
CA MET A 1 6.40 -19.00 -9.37
C MET A 1 5.21 -19.42 -8.53
N LYS A 2 5.32 -20.43 -7.65
CA LYS A 2 4.15 -20.89 -6.89
C LYS A 2 4.01 -20.06 -5.62
N ILE A 3 2.88 -19.37 -5.45
CA ILE A 3 2.52 -18.67 -4.22
C ILE A 3 1.43 -19.49 -3.54
N THR A 4 1.70 -19.92 -2.31
CA THR A 4 0.79 -20.74 -1.53
C THR A 4 0.55 -20.04 -0.20
N VAL A 5 -0.72 -19.99 0.20
CA VAL A 5 -1.18 -19.31 1.40
C VAL A 5 -1.44 -20.35 2.50
N ASP A 6 -1.27 -19.95 3.76
CA ASP A 6 -1.53 -20.83 4.91
C ASP A 6 -3.04 -20.93 5.18
N ASP A 7 -3.65 -22.06 4.80
CA ASP A 7 -5.05 -22.38 5.05
C ASP A 7 -5.46 -22.23 6.53
N ASN A 8 -4.56 -22.49 7.48
CA ASN A 8 -4.88 -22.33 8.90
C ASN A 8 -5.01 -20.86 9.27
N LYS A 9 -4.13 -20.00 8.76
CA LYS A 9 -4.23 -18.54 8.97
C LYS A 9 -5.52 -18.00 8.35
N LEU A 10 -5.90 -18.45 7.15
CA LEU A 10 -7.17 -18.04 6.51
C LEU A 10 -8.39 -18.45 7.34
N ARG A 11 -8.41 -19.69 7.86
CA ARG A 11 -9.49 -20.15 8.75
C ARG A 11 -9.54 -19.37 10.06
N GLN A 12 -8.38 -19.02 10.61
CA GLN A 12 -8.30 -18.20 11.81
C GLN A 12 -8.83 -16.79 11.57
N ALA A 13 -8.45 -16.17 10.46
CA ALA A 13 -8.93 -14.85 10.06
C ALA A 13 -10.47 -14.86 9.91
N ALA A 14 -11.01 -15.82 9.15
CA ALA A 14 -12.45 -15.98 8.97
C ALA A 14 -13.20 -16.27 10.29
N ALA A 15 -12.61 -17.04 11.21
CA ALA A 15 -13.26 -17.36 12.48
C ALA A 15 -13.35 -16.16 13.44
N ASN A 16 -12.47 -15.18 13.30
CA ASN A 16 -12.38 -14.02 14.17
C ASN A 16 -12.85 -12.71 13.52
N ASP A 17 -13.31 -12.78 12.26
CA ASP A 17 -13.62 -11.59 11.45
C ASP A 17 -12.41 -10.62 11.36
N ASP A 18 -11.21 -11.20 11.28
CA ASP A 18 -9.93 -10.48 11.34
C ASP A 18 -9.43 -10.21 9.91
N MET A 19 -9.87 -9.07 9.37
CA MET A 19 -9.53 -8.62 8.01
C MET A 19 -8.04 -8.34 7.85
N ASP A 20 -7.37 -7.85 8.89
CA ASP A 20 -5.94 -7.55 8.86
C ASP A 20 -5.12 -8.82 8.74
N LEU A 21 -5.44 -9.84 9.54
CA LEU A 21 -4.81 -11.15 9.42
C LEU A 21 -5.08 -11.77 8.05
N PHE A 22 -6.30 -11.61 7.51
CA PHE A 22 -6.63 -12.11 6.18
C PHE A 22 -5.74 -11.47 5.10
N VAL A 23 -5.72 -10.14 5.00
CA VAL A 23 -4.92 -9.41 4.00
C VAL A 23 -3.43 -9.70 4.18
N THR A 24 -2.93 -9.62 5.41
CA THR A 24 -1.52 -9.87 5.75
C THR A 24 -1.09 -11.28 5.36
N THR A 25 -1.98 -12.26 5.47
CA THR A 25 -1.68 -13.66 5.10
C THR A 25 -1.35 -13.80 3.60
N PHE A 26 -1.98 -13.02 2.73
CA PHE A 26 -1.63 -12.97 1.30
C PHE A 26 -0.37 -12.15 1.04
N VAL A 27 -0.22 -11.00 1.71
CA VAL A 27 0.99 -10.15 1.62
C VAL A 27 2.24 -10.95 2.01
N ASP A 28 2.20 -11.66 3.15
CA ASP A 28 3.27 -12.54 3.64
C ASP A 28 3.65 -13.60 2.61
N ALA A 29 2.65 -14.24 1.99
CA ALA A 29 2.88 -15.30 1.01
C ALA A 29 3.57 -14.76 -0.26
N ILE A 30 3.14 -13.59 -0.74
CA ILE A 30 3.75 -12.93 -1.91
C ILE A 30 5.18 -12.49 -1.57
N ASN A 31 5.38 -11.81 -0.43
CA ASN A 31 6.69 -11.37 0.03
C ASN A 31 7.64 -12.56 0.22
N GLY A 32 7.18 -13.65 0.83
CA GLY A 32 7.96 -14.88 1.00
C GLY A 32 8.41 -15.49 -0.33
N ALA A 33 7.57 -15.43 -1.37
CA ALA A 33 7.89 -15.95 -2.69
C ALA A 33 8.95 -15.12 -3.44
N ILE A 34 9.00 -13.81 -3.19
CA ILE A 34 9.97 -12.89 -3.82
C ILE A 34 11.20 -12.60 -2.96
N GLY A 35 11.33 -13.22 -1.79
CA GLY A 35 12.46 -12.99 -0.87
C GLY A 35 12.38 -11.69 -0.07
N GLY A 36 11.17 -11.16 0.12
CA GLY A 36 10.85 -10.05 1.00
C GLY A 36 10.88 -8.66 0.36
N GLN A 37 11.26 -8.53 -0.91
CA GLN A 37 11.34 -7.22 -1.56
C GLN A 37 10.83 -7.23 -3.01
N LEU A 38 9.97 -6.27 -3.32
CA LEU A 38 9.58 -5.95 -4.69
C LEU A 38 10.71 -5.17 -5.37
N THR A 39 11.30 -5.77 -6.41
CA THR A 39 12.42 -5.21 -7.18
C THR A 39 12.14 -5.32 -8.67
N ALA A 40 12.94 -4.66 -9.51
CA ALA A 40 12.85 -4.81 -10.96
C ALA A 40 13.02 -6.27 -11.43
N ALA A 41 13.71 -7.11 -10.65
CA ALA A 41 13.91 -8.52 -10.98
C ALA A 41 12.74 -9.41 -10.54
N THR A 42 12.07 -9.06 -9.44
CA THR A 42 10.97 -9.87 -8.87
C THR A 42 9.60 -9.43 -9.36
N MET A 43 9.42 -8.16 -9.71
CA MET A 43 8.16 -7.62 -10.24
C MET A 43 7.61 -8.39 -11.45
N PRO A 44 8.41 -8.79 -12.47
CA PRO A 44 7.91 -9.56 -13.60
C PRO A 44 7.46 -11.00 -13.24
N LEU A 45 7.77 -11.48 -12.04
CA LEU A 45 7.38 -12.81 -11.56
C LEU A 45 5.99 -12.82 -10.93
N LEU A 46 5.42 -11.64 -10.67
CA LEU A 46 4.15 -11.43 -9.99
C LEU A 46 3.04 -11.05 -10.99
N THR A 47 1.81 -11.37 -10.62
CA THR A 47 0.61 -10.88 -11.33
C THR A 47 0.39 -9.40 -11.01
N SER A 48 -0.42 -8.72 -11.83
CA SER A 48 -0.80 -7.32 -11.56
C SER A 48 -1.48 -7.16 -10.21
N ASP A 49 -2.32 -8.13 -9.83
CA ASP A 49 -3.03 -8.10 -8.54
C ASP A 49 -2.08 -8.29 -7.35
N GLN A 50 -1.09 -9.19 -7.47
CA GLN A 50 -0.06 -9.37 -6.44
C GLN A 50 0.80 -8.10 -6.26
N ILE A 51 1.18 -7.43 -7.35
CA ILE A 51 1.92 -6.16 -7.29
C ILE A 51 1.06 -5.07 -6.64
N THR A 52 -0.23 -5.02 -6.98
CA THR A 52 -1.18 -4.05 -6.43
C THR A 52 -1.37 -4.29 -4.93
N LEU A 53 -1.46 -5.54 -4.48
CA LEU A 53 -1.58 -5.87 -3.06
C LEU A 53 -0.34 -5.46 -2.25
N LEU A 54 0.86 -5.69 -2.79
CA LEU A 54 2.09 -5.17 -2.15
C LEU A 54 2.09 -3.64 -2.09
N GLY A 55 1.59 -2.98 -3.14
CA GLY A 55 1.40 -1.54 -3.16
C GLY A 55 0.46 -1.04 -2.08
N TRP A 56 -0.65 -1.74 -1.87
CA TRP A 56 -1.57 -1.45 -0.76
C TRP A 56 -0.87 -1.59 0.60
N SER A 57 -0.15 -2.70 0.84
CA SER A 57 0.60 -2.91 2.09
C SER A 57 1.60 -1.78 2.35
N TYR A 58 2.42 -1.40 1.36
CA TYR A 58 3.37 -0.30 1.55
C TYR A 58 2.69 1.04 1.80
N LEU A 59 1.57 1.31 1.11
CA LEU A 59 0.79 2.52 1.34
C LEU A 59 0.22 2.55 2.75
N HIS A 60 -0.43 1.47 3.15
CA HIS A 60 -1.08 1.33 4.44
C HIS A 60 -0.10 1.42 5.60
N ASP A 61 0.95 0.59 5.59
CA ASP A 61 1.95 0.54 6.67
C ASP A 61 2.62 1.91 6.88
N GLU A 62 3.07 2.55 5.79
CA GLU A 62 3.80 3.82 5.88
C GLU A 62 2.90 4.98 6.30
N VAL A 63 1.67 5.06 5.76
CA VAL A 63 0.76 6.17 6.09
C VAL A 63 0.20 6.02 7.51
N MET A 64 -0.08 4.80 7.96
CA MET A 64 -0.56 4.56 9.33
C MET A 64 0.53 4.80 10.38
N ASP A 65 1.80 4.55 10.06
CA ASP A 65 2.91 4.77 10.99
C ASP A 65 3.43 6.22 10.98
N GLY A 66 3.55 6.86 9.81
CA GLY A 66 4.21 8.15 9.67
C GLY A 66 3.68 9.03 8.53
N GLY A 67 2.51 8.72 7.97
CA GLY A 67 1.90 9.53 6.93
C GLY A 67 2.60 9.50 5.58
N TYR A 68 2.09 10.29 4.64
CA TYR A 68 2.59 10.37 3.27
C TYR A 68 4.01 10.91 3.19
N VAL A 69 4.43 11.75 4.13
CA VAL A 69 5.82 12.24 4.20
C VAL A 69 6.79 11.07 4.39
N GLN A 70 6.49 10.15 5.33
CA GLN A 70 7.30 8.96 5.55
C GLN A 70 7.28 8.03 4.33
N LEU A 71 6.10 7.77 3.77
CA LEU A 71 5.94 6.96 2.56
C LEU A 71 6.83 7.43 1.41
N ILE A 72 6.86 8.74 1.16
CA ILE A 72 7.65 9.34 0.08
C ILE A 72 9.14 9.27 0.42
N TYR A 73 9.51 9.59 1.66
CA TYR A 73 10.90 9.54 2.13
C TYR A 73 11.50 8.13 2.03
N ASN A 74 10.71 7.10 2.35
CA ASN A 74 11.10 5.70 2.24
C ASN A 74 11.15 5.18 0.79
N GLY A 75 10.86 6.05 -0.20
CA GLY A 75 11.04 5.77 -1.62
C GLY A 75 9.85 5.14 -2.32
N TYR A 76 8.69 5.05 -1.65
CA TYR A 76 7.48 4.47 -2.24
C TYR A 76 6.68 5.47 -3.09
N GLY A 77 6.99 6.77 -3.01
CA GLY A 77 6.24 7.83 -3.69
C GLY A 77 6.11 7.63 -5.20
N GLU A 78 7.20 7.30 -5.91
CA GLU A 78 7.14 7.03 -7.35
C GLU A 78 6.25 5.82 -7.67
N PHE A 79 6.33 4.77 -6.85
CA PHE A 79 5.53 3.57 -7.03
C PHE A 79 4.03 3.82 -6.79
N ILE A 80 3.67 4.61 -5.79
CA ILE A 80 2.27 4.90 -5.49
C ILE A 80 1.68 5.93 -6.47
N PHE A 81 2.43 6.97 -6.82
CA PHE A 81 1.88 8.13 -7.53
C PHE A 81 2.18 8.17 -9.04
N LYS A 82 3.25 7.54 -9.54
CA LYS A 82 3.62 7.59 -10.97
C LYS A 82 3.33 6.30 -11.72
N ASN A 83 3.41 5.16 -11.04
CA ASN A 83 3.03 3.87 -11.63
C ASN A 83 1.50 3.70 -11.66
N PRO A 84 0.97 2.73 -12.43
CA PRO A 84 -0.47 2.52 -12.57
C PRO A 84 -1.16 1.98 -11.30
N PHE A 85 -0.54 2.07 -10.11
CA PHE A 85 -1.09 1.60 -8.84
C PHE A 85 -2.49 2.19 -8.58
N ALA A 86 -2.63 3.52 -8.61
CA ALA A 86 -3.93 4.17 -8.40
C ALA A 86 -5.02 3.67 -9.39
N VAL A 87 -4.63 3.35 -10.63
CA VAL A 87 -5.56 2.81 -11.62
C VAL A 87 -5.95 1.37 -11.26
N ALA A 88 -5.01 0.54 -10.83
CA ALA A 88 -5.27 -0.83 -10.42
C ALA A 88 -6.21 -0.91 -9.21
N VAL A 89 -6.01 -0.09 -8.17
CA VAL A 89 -6.96 -0.04 -7.03
C VAL A 89 -8.35 0.43 -7.45
N ARG A 90 -8.45 1.32 -8.45
CA ARG A 90 -9.76 1.68 -9.02
C ARG A 90 -10.40 0.51 -9.75
N GLU A 91 -9.63 -0.31 -10.46
CA GLU A 91 -10.11 -1.51 -11.15
C GLU A 91 -10.59 -2.58 -10.17
N TRP A 92 -10.04 -2.59 -8.95
CA TRP A 92 -10.57 -3.37 -7.82
C TRP A 92 -11.88 -2.81 -7.23
N GLY A 93 -12.32 -1.63 -7.67
CA GLY A 93 -13.54 -0.97 -7.19
C GLY A 93 -13.33 0.07 -6.10
N LEU A 94 -12.10 0.30 -5.64
CA LEU A 94 -11.76 1.30 -4.61
C LEU A 94 -11.69 2.72 -5.21
N THR A 95 -12.84 3.20 -5.67
CA THR A 95 -12.95 4.47 -6.43
C THR A 95 -12.67 5.72 -5.60
N ASP A 96 -12.96 5.67 -4.31
CA ASP A 96 -12.70 6.71 -3.32
C ASP A 96 -11.22 6.75 -2.93
N LEU A 97 -10.57 5.61 -2.66
CA LEU A 97 -9.11 5.54 -2.51
C LEU A 97 -8.40 6.08 -3.75
N TYR A 98 -8.85 5.70 -4.96
CA TYR A 98 -8.33 6.26 -6.21
C TYR A 98 -8.43 7.79 -6.25
N SER A 99 -9.58 8.35 -5.84
CA SER A 99 -9.81 9.78 -5.79
C SER A 99 -8.89 10.47 -4.79
N HIS A 100 -8.76 9.89 -3.58
CA HIS A 100 -7.85 10.34 -2.53
C HIS A 100 -6.40 10.40 -3.03
N LEU A 101 -5.88 9.30 -3.59
CA LEU A 101 -4.52 9.23 -4.15
C LEU A 101 -4.32 10.24 -5.30
N ARG A 102 -5.34 10.47 -6.15
CA ARG A 102 -5.30 11.47 -7.21
C ARG A 102 -5.19 12.90 -6.67
N HIS A 103 -5.78 13.19 -5.52
CA HIS A 103 -5.67 14.49 -4.87
C HIS A 103 -4.35 14.64 -4.13
N CYS A 104 -3.96 13.64 -3.33
CA CYS A 104 -2.66 13.61 -2.64
C CYS A 104 -1.49 13.72 -3.63
N LYS A 105 -1.60 13.13 -4.82
CA LYS A 105 -0.60 13.26 -5.89
C LYS A 105 -0.25 14.71 -6.22
N LYS A 106 -1.17 15.67 -6.10
CA LYS A 106 -0.89 17.09 -6.38
C LYS A 106 0.13 17.66 -5.38
N VAL A 107 0.04 17.22 -4.13
CA VAL A 107 0.96 17.59 -3.05
C VAL A 107 2.29 16.85 -3.21
N TYR A 108 2.24 15.56 -3.58
CA TYR A 108 3.43 14.81 -4.01
C TYR A 108 4.18 15.54 -5.13
N ASP A 109 3.51 15.92 -6.23
CA ASP A 109 4.15 16.61 -7.37
C ASP A 109 4.79 17.95 -6.98
N LYS A 110 4.30 18.59 -5.91
CA LYS A 110 4.83 19.85 -5.39
C LYS A 110 6.09 19.64 -4.53
N TYR A 111 6.13 18.57 -3.75
CA TYR A 111 7.12 18.41 -2.68
C TYR A 111 8.08 17.23 -2.84
N HIS A 112 7.80 16.24 -3.69
CA HIS A 112 8.57 14.99 -3.72
C HIS A 112 10.08 15.19 -3.88
N GLY A 113 10.52 16.13 -4.73
CA GLY A 113 11.96 16.41 -4.91
C GLY A 113 12.68 16.96 -3.66
N GLN A 114 11.94 17.50 -2.69
CA GLN A 114 12.48 17.95 -1.40
C GLN A 114 12.51 16.82 -0.37
N ILE A 115 11.58 15.86 -0.47
CA ILE A 115 11.42 14.73 0.46
C ILE A 115 12.36 13.58 0.07
N GLU A 116 12.46 13.26 -1.24
CA GLU A 116 13.21 12.10 -1.76
C GLU A 116 14.75 12.27 -1.72
N ARG A 117 15.26 13.37 -1.13
CA ARG A 117 16.70 13.60 -0.97
C ARG A 117 17.21 12.94 0.31
N GLU A 118 18.48 12.55 0.32
CA GLU A 118 19.16 12.18 1.56
C GLU A 118 19.17 13.37 2.53
N MET A 119 18.77 13.12 3.78
CA MET A 119 18.78 14.11 4.84
C MET A 119 18.97 13.44 6.22
N SER A 120 19.29 14.24 7.23
CA SER A 120 19.36 13.79 8.62
C SER A 120 17.98 13.59 9.24
N ASP A 121 17.91 12.83 10.33
CA ASP A 121 16.66 12.63 11.08
C ASP A 121 16.02 13.96 11.50
N GLU A 122 16.82 14.95 11.91
CA GLU A 122 16.32 16.28 12.29
C GLU A 122 15.69 17.02 11.09
N GLU A 123 16.32 16.95 9.92
CA GLU A 123 15.76 17.50 8.69
C GLU A 123 14.48 16.78 8.26
N PHE A 124 14.44 15.45 8.43
CA PHE A 124 13.25 14.65 8.14
C PHE A 124 12.09 15.02 9.05
N MET A 125 12.32 15.13 10.37
CA MET A 125 11.29 15.57 11.32
C MET A 125 10.78 16.98 11.00
N ALA A 126 11.63 17.86 10.48
CA ALA A 126 11.22 19.20 10.07
C ALA A 126 10.33 19.21 8.81
N LEU A 127 10.26 18.12 8.02
CA LEU A 127 9.40 18.06 6.83
C LEU A 127 7.92 18.13 7.17
N TYR A 128 7.49 17.51 8.28
CA TYR A 128 6.10 17.53 8.72
C TYR A 128 5.59 18.97 8.93
N GLU A 129 6.40 19.84 9.53
CA GLU A 129 6.04 21.26 9.69
C GLU A 129 6.11 22.05 8.37
N GLN A 130 7.00 21.66 7.45
CA GLN A 130 7.21 22.36 6.17
C GLN A 130 6.14 22.02 5.14
N MET A 131 5.47 20.88 5.28
CA MET A 131 4.54 20.35 4.29
C MET A 131 3.19 19.97 4.93
N PRO A 132 2.53 20.90 5.65
CA PRO A 132 1.29 20.64 6.39
C PRO A 132 0.09 20.30 5.47
N GLU A 133 0.27 20.44 4.15
CA GLU A 133 -0.73 20.00 3.18
C GLU A 133 -0.89 18.47 3.13
N PHE A 134 0.09 17.69 3.63
CA PHE A 134 -0.06 16.24 3.75
C PHE A 134 -0.96 15.83 4.92
N ASP A 135 -1.00 16.63 5.99
CA ASP A 135 -1.80 16.33 7.20
C ASP A 135 -3.28 16.07 6.86
N ASP A 136 -3.88 16.87 5.96
CA ASP A 136 -5.26 16.68 5.51
C ASP A 136 -5.48 15.30 4.86
N TYR A 137 -4.48 14.77 4.15
CA TYR A 137 -4.54 13.45 3.50
C TYR A 137 -4.19 12.33 4.46
N ASP A 138 -3.27 12.54 5.40
CA ASP A 138 -2.96 11.58 6.45
C ASP A 138 -4.20 11.33 7.32
N ASP A 139 -4.86 12.41 7.74
CA ASP A 139 -6.12 12.34 8.50
C ASP A 139 -7.25 11.68 7.70
N GLU A 140 -7.42 12.05 6.43
CA GLU A 140 -8.42 11.41 5.55
C GLU A 140 -8.12 9.91 5.39
N PHE A 141 -6.85 9.52 5.28
CA PHE A 141 -6.48 8.12 5.16
C PHE A 141 -6.84 7.35 6.42
N VAL A 142 -6.43 7.83 7.60
CA VAL A 142 -6.73 7.19 8.90
C VAL A 142 -8.23 7.04 9.12
N VAL A 143 -9.03 8.04 8.75
CA VAL A 143 -10.49 7.99 8.91
C VAL A 143 -11.15 6.94 8.01
N ASN A 144 -10.60 6.70 6.81
CA ASN A 144 -11.16 5.75 5.84
C ASN A 144 -10.44 4.40 5.79
N GLU A 145 -9.39 4.21 6.59
CA GLU A 145 -8.51 3.05 6.54
C GLU A 145 -9.31 1.73 6.68
N GLU A 146 -10.11 1.58 7.73
CA GLU A 146 -10.93 0.37 7.93
C GLU A 146 -11.86 0.09 6.75
N HIS A 147 -12.37 1.14 6.09
CA HIS A 147 -13.23 1.00 4.92
C HIS A 147 -12.47 0.46 3.72
N TRP A 148 -11.30 1.02 3.43
CA TRP A 148 -10.46 0.59 2.30
C TRP A 148 -9.85 -0.79 2.55
N GLN A 149 -9.43 -1.08 3.78
CA GLN A 149 -8.96 -2.40 4.18
C GLN A 149 -10.03 -3.47 3.97
N ALA A 150 -11.29 -3.19 4.34
CA ALA A 150 -12.41 -4.08 4.09
C ALA A 150 -12.67 -4.30 2.59
N GLN A 151 -12.54 -3.25 1.76
CA GLN A 151 -12.67 -3.37 0.30
C GLN A 151 -11.54 -4.21 -0.31
N VAL A 152 -10.30 -4.04 0.15
CA VAL A 152 -9.16 -4.87 -0.27
C VAL A 152 -9.42 -6.33 0.11
N ALA A 153 -9.81 -6.60 1.35
CA ALA A 153 -10.12 -7.95 1.81
C ALA A 153 -11.23 -8.60 0.97
N ALA A 154 -12.31 -7.86 0.69
CA ALA A 154 -13.41 -8.34 -0.15
C ALA A 154 -12.95 -8.64 -1.58
N TYR A 155 -12.12 -7.78 -2.18
CA TYR A 155 -11.59 -8.03 -3.53
C TYR A 155 -10.73 -9.30 -3.57
N ILE A 156 -9.86 -9.50 -2.57
CA ILE A 156 -9.03 -10.70 -2.48
C ILE A 156 -9.91 -11.95 -2.35
N ASP A 157 -10.92 -11.94 -1.49
CA ASP A 157 -11.84 -13.08 -1.28
C ASP A 157 -12.58 -13.47 -2.57
N ASP A 158 -13.06 -12.48 -3.33
CA ASP A 158 -13.72 -12.71 -4.62
C ASP A 158 -12.76 -13.18 -5.74
N HIS A 159 -11.45 -12.96 -5.58
CA HIS A 159 -10.45 -13.17 -6.63
C HIS A 159 -9.21 -13.96 -6.16
N ILE A 160 -9.37 -14.87 -5.19
CA ILE A 160 -8.25 -15.61 -4.55
C ILE A 160 -7.27 -16.20 -5.59
N ASP A 161 -7.79 -16.77 -6.68
CA ASP A 161 -7.00 -17.39 -7.75
C ASP A 161 -6.02 -16.43 -8.47
N ASN A 162 -6.22 -15.11 -8.36
CA ASN A 162 -5.29 -14.12 -8.92
C ASN A 162 -4.04 -13.91 -8.03
N PHE A 163 -4.13 -14.33 -6.76
CA PHE A 163 -3.09 -14.16 -5.75
C PHE A 163 -2.31 -15.45 -5.47
N ILE A 164 -2.87 -16.63 -5.77
CA ILE A 164 -2.25 -17.94 -5.52
C ILE A 164 -2.06 -18.75 -6.81
N GLN A 165 -1.12 -19.71 -6.79
CA GLN A 165 -0.87 -20.68 -7.88
C GLN A 165 -0.61 -22.08 -7.33
#